data_AF-A0A940SHH0-F1
#
_entry.id   AF-A0A940SHH0-F1
#
_cell.length_a   1.000
_cell.length_b   1.000
_cell.length_c   1.000
_cell.angle_alpha   90.00
_cell.angle_beta   90.00
_cell.angle_gamma   90.00
#
_symmetry.space_group_name_H-M   'P 1'
#
loop_
_entity.id
_entity.type
_entity.pdbx_description
1 polymer ?
#
loop_
_entity_poly.entity_id
_entity_poly.type
_entity_poly.pdbx_seq_one_letter_code
_entity_poly.pdbx_strand_id
1 'polypeptide(L)'
;MNGLTPLRPQPQAWLWRSVLSPFAERYCDYLLERGYAPTTVNRYVKCVAHFAHWVAKRRIPAARVDYRLVNSFVSNHLSHCTCPDPIPRSAVDVRAALQHLLVVLGVRAVPWFLRDEPDAIRDEVSRFIQHLEDVCGLADSTRYQRGRIIRDFLRQQFGDKCLDIAKLQIRDVYRFVTQYPDSCGAGVAKASSVALRSYLRFRMTQYDDCVEALIAAVPNVARWRLAALPETLSDEEIRRILNSFDRETASGLRDYAMVRCLVDLGLRAGEVVQIQLDDLNWRDGTLRIRRTKSRRMYVMPLPEATGRAIADYIRLARKATAVSRSVFVALLKMQWVTAVSGHAS
;
A
#
# COMPACT_ATOMS: atom_id res chain seq x y z
N MET A 1 6.45 24.49 -23.15
CA MET A 1 6.88 25.50 -22.16
C MET A 1 5.77 26.49 -21.70
N ASN A 2 4.46 26.22 -21.86
CA ASN A 2 3.42 27.16 -21.42
C ASN A 2 2.41 26.48 -20.48
N GLY A 3 2.51 26.74 -19.17
CA GLY A 3 1.47 26.30 -18.21
C GLY A 3 1.89 26.24 -16.73
N LEU A 4 3.20 26.26 -16.43
CA LEU A 4 3.67 26.33 -15.06
C LEU A 4 3.89 27.79 -14.69
N THR A 5 3.25 28.27 -13.61
CA THR A 5 3.60 29.57 -13.04
C THR A 5 5.11 29.58 -12.83
N PRO A 6 5.85 30.59 -13.32
CA PRO A 6 7.30 30.60 -13.18
C PRO A 6 7.64 30.48 -11.70
N LEU A 7 8.47 29.49 -11.38
CA LEU A 7 9.09 29.40 -10.06
C LEU A 7 9.79 30.74 -9.79
N ARG A 8 9.87 31.16 -8.52
CA ARG A 8 10.76 32.28 -8.20
C ARG A 8 12.19 31.91 -8.64
N PRO A 9 13.03 32.88 -9.06
CA PRO A 9 14.30 32.60 -9.74
C PRO A 9 15.23 31.67 -8.96
N GLN A 10 15.19 31.72 -7.62
CA GLN A 10 16.09 30.97 -6.75
C GLN A 10 15.72 29.47 -6.63
N PRO A 11 14.49 29.06 -6.25
CA PRO A 11 14.10 27.64 -6.33
C PRO A 11 14.19 27.08 -7.76
N GLN A 12 13.91 27.89 -8.78
CA GLN A 12 14.12 27.50 -10.16
C GLN A 12 15.60 27.13 -10.38
N ALA A 13 16.53 28.04 -10.07
CA ALA A 13 17.96 27.79 -10.22
C ALA A 13 18.43 26.54 -9.46
N TRP A 14 17.88 26.24 -8.28
CA TRP A 14 18.23 25.04 -7.52
C TRP A 14 17.90 23.74 -8.24
N LEU A 15 16.77 23.65 -8.95
CA LEU A 15 16.44 22.45 -9.71
C LEU A 15 17.22 22.39 -11.03
N TRP A 16 17.15 23.45 -11.83
CA TRP A 16 17.68 23.47 -13.19
C TRP A 16 19.21 23.51 -13.28
N ARG A 17 19.91 23.85 -12.18
CA ARG A 17 21.37 23.77 -12.08
C ARG A 17 21.86 22.57 -11.25
N SER A 18 20.97 21.67 -10.86
CA SER A 18 21.32 20.47 -10.10
C SER A 18 21.51 19.25 -10.98
N VAL A 19 21.95 18.17 -10.34
CA VAL A 19 21.98 16.81 -10.91
C VAL A 19 20.59 16.31 -11.34
N LEU A 20 19.50 16.92 -10.88
CA LEU A 20 18.13 16.57 -11.25
C LEU A 20 17.59 17.34 -12.46
N SER A 21 18.35 18.31 -12.99
CA SER A 21 17.96 19.14 -14.15
C SER A 21 17.49 18.31 -15.36
N PRO A 22 18.16 17.21 -15.76
CA PRO A 22 17.73 16.40 -16.91
C PRO A 22 16.34 15.77 -16.76
N PHE A 23 15.80 15.70 -15.53
CA PHE A 23 14.52 15.07 -15.22
C PHE A 23 13.41 16.09 -14.94
N ALA A 24 13.73 17.39 -14.88
CA ALA A 24 12.80 18.42 -14.43
C ALA A 24 11.59 18.61 -15.36
N GLU A 25 11.82 18.63 -16.69
CA GLU A 25 10.74 18.71 -17.68
C GLU A 25 9.85 17.48 -17.63
N ARG A 26 10.47 16.28 -17.72
CA ARG A 26 9.77 15.00 -17.64
C ARG A 26 8.94 14.86 -16.36
N TYR A 27 9.43 15.40 -15.24
CA TYR A 27 8.70 15.40 -13.97
C TYR A 27 7.43 16.24 -14.02
N CYS A 28 7.49 17.40 -14.67
CA CYS A 28 6.33 18.26 -14.85
C CYS A 28 5.29 17.61 -15.76
N ASP A 29 5.73 17.09 -16.91
CA ASP A 29 4.86 16.43 -17.88
C ASP A 29 4.17 15.20 -17.25
N TYR A 30 4.94 14.40 -16.52
CA TYR A 30 4.43 13.23 -15.76
C TYR A 30 3.28 13.58 -14.81
N LEU A 31 3.34 14.75 -14.14
CA LEU A 31 2.28 15.20 -13.24
C LEU A 31 1.07 15.73 -14.01
N LEU A 32 1.29 16.49 -15.09
CA LEU A 32 0.21 17.02 -15.92
C LEU A 32 -0.58 15.91 -16.61
N GLU A 33 0.08 14.89 -17.16
CA GLU A 33 -0.55 13.71 -17.77
C GLU A 33 -1.41 12.91 -16.78
N ARG A 34 -1.07 12.97 -15.48
CA ARG A 34 -1.84 12.34 -14.40
C ARG A 34 -2.97 13.21 -13.86
N GLY A 35 -3.23 14.37 -14.48
CA GLY A 35 -4.33 15.25 -14.15
C GLY A 35 -4.12 16.12 -12.91
N TYR A 36 -2.88 16.32 -12.47
CA TYR A 36 -2.61 17.24 -11.37
C TYR A 36 -2.84 18.70 -11.79
N ALA A 37 -3.50 19.48 -10.92
CA ALA A 37 -3.73 20.90 -11.16
C ALA A 37 -2.38 21.67 -11.26
N PRO A 38 -2.28 22.71 -12.11
CA PRO A 38 -1.03 23.49 -12.28
C PRO A 38 -0.47 24.05 -10.97
N THR A 39 -1.35 24.42 -10.03
CA THR A 39 -0.96 24.88 -8.68
C THR A 39 -0.28 23.80 -7.86
N THR A 40 -0.76 22.55 -7.94
CA THR A 40 -0.15 21.39 -7.29
C THR A 40 1.17 21.03 -7.96
N VAL A 41 1.25 21.05 -9.29
CA VAL A 41 2.51 20.82 -10.01
C VAL A 41 3.56 21.83 -9.57
N ASN A 42 3.24 23.12 -9.52
CA ASN A 42 4.15 24.15 -9.04
C ASN A 42 4.61 23.91 -7.59
N ARG A 43 3.68 23.54 -6.68
CA ARG A 43 4.03 23.17 -5.30
C ARG A 43 5.00 22.00 -5.25
N TYR A 44 4.77 20.95 -6.04
CA TYR A 44 5.62 19.76 -6.08
C TYR A 44 6.99 20.05 -6.68
N VAL A 45 7.06 20.86 -7.74
CA VAL A 45 8.34 21.29 -8.32
C VAL A 45 9.16 22.08 -7.31
N LYS A 46 8.54 22.92 -6.46
CA LYS A 46 9.24 23.59 -5.35
C LYS A 46 9.78 22.60 -4.31
N CYS A 47 9.04 21.54 -3.97
CA CYS A 47 9.53 20.48 -3.10
C CYS A 47 10.76 19.78 -3.71
N VAL A 48 10.70 19.46 -5.01
CA VAL A 48 11.80 18.84 -5.75
C VAL A 48 13.02 19.78 -5.83
N ALA A 49 12.82 21.07 -6.04
CA ALA A 49 13.89 22.08 -6.01
C ALA A 49 14.59 22.18 -4.65
N HIS A 50 13.83 22.10 -3.55
CA HIS A 50 14.40 22.06 -2.20
C HIS A 50 15.27 20.81 -2.00
N PHE A 51 14.78 19.65 -2.42
CA PHE A 51 15.56 18.41 -2.39
C PHE A 51 16.81 18.50 -3.28
N ALA A 52 16.69 19.04 -4.49
CA ALA A 52 17.78 19.26 -5.43
C ALA A 52 18.91 20.10 -4.82
N HIS A 53 18.55 21.19 -4.13
CA HIS A 53 19.51 22.02 -3.39
C HIS A 53 20.24 21.22 -2.30
N TRP A 54 19.51 20.43 -1.53
CA TRP A 54 20.05 19.62 -0.44
C TRP A 54 21.01 18.52 -0.91
N VAL A 55 20.66 17.83 -2.00
CA VAL A 55 21.47 16.80 -2.68
C VAL A 55 22.72 17.44 -3.30
N ALA A 56 22.58 18.59 -3.95
CA ALA A 56 23.70 19.33 -4.55
C ALA A 56 24.73 19.78 -3.50
N LYS A 57 24.28 20.31 -2.35
CA LYS A 57 25.16 20.69 -1.23
C LYS A 57 25.97 19.51 -0.68
N ARG A 58 25.43 18.29 -0.77
CA ARG A 58 26.08 17.04 -0.37
C ARG A 58 26.84 16.34 -1.50
N ARG A 59 26.86 16.92 -2.71
CA ARG A 59 27.49 16.37 -3.92
C ARG A 59 27.02 14.94 -4.24
N ILE A 60 25.76 14.64 -3.97
CA ILE A 60 25.18 13.32 -4.25
C ILE A 60 24.74 13.28 -5.73
N PRO A 61 25.16 12.29 -6.54
CA PRO A 61 24.75 12.19 -7.93
C PRO A 61 23.31 11.68 -8.07
N ALA A 62 22.63 12.03 -9.17
CA ALA A 62 21.24 11.62 -9.42
C ALA A 62 21.03 10.09 -9.38
N ALA A 63 22.02 9.31 -9.81
CA ALA A 63 21.99 7.84 -9.77
C ALA A 63 21.92 7.25 -8.34
N ARG A 64 22.26 8.03 -7.30
CA ARG A 64 22.19 7.63 -5.89
C ARG A 64 20.91 8.11 -5.20
N VAL A 65 19.98 8.71 -5.95
CA VAL A 65 18.68 9.13 -5.42
C VAL A 65 17.77 7.91 -5.33
N ASP A 66 17.51 7.45 -4.11
CA ASP A 66 16.66 6.30 -3.82
C ASP A 66 15.66 6.62 -2.69
N TYR A 67 14.90 5.59 -2.27
CA TYR A 67 13.93 5.73 -1.18
C TYR A 67 14.59 6.10 0.16
N ARG A 68 15.81 5.63 0.45
CA ARG A 68 16.51 5.96 1.71
C ARG A 68 16.91 7.42 1.73
N LEU A 69 17.44 7.93 0.62
CA LEU A 69 17.86 9.32 0.52
C LEU A 69 16.67 10.26 0.69
N VAL A 70 15.54 9.93 0.06
CA VAL A 70 14.28 10.65 0.27
C VAL A 70 13.82 10.57 1.73
N ASN A 71 13.89 9.40 2.37
CA ASN A 71 13.50 9.26 3.77
C ASN A 71 14.42 10.06 4.71
N SER A 72 15.74 10.05 4.47
CA SER A 72 16.72 10.84 5.21
C SER A 72 16.46 12.34 5.06
N PHE A 73 16.13 12.81 3.86
CA PHE A 73 15.74 14.20 3.66
C PHE A 73 14.48 14.57 4.45
N VAL A 74 13.43 13.77 4.35
CA VAL A 74 12.15 14.06 5.00
C VAL A 74 12.25 13.99 6.52
N SER A 75 12.94 13.00 7.07
CA SER A 75 12.99 12.76 8.52
C SER A 75 14.08 13.58 9.21
N ASN A 76 15.25 13.72 8.60
CA ASN A 76 16.42 14.31 9.27
C ASN A 76 16.65 15.78 8.87
N HIS A 77 16.40 16.13 7.61
CA HIS A 77 16.63 17.50 7.13
C HIS A 77 15.44 18.42 7.35
N LEU A 78 14.20 18.01 7.00
CA LEU A 78 13.05 18.92 7.10
C LEU A 78 12.79 19.41 8.52
N SER A 79 13.03 18.56 9.53
CA SER A 79 12.89 18.88 10.95
C SER A 79 13.84 19.98 11.42
N HIS A 80 14.99 20.16 10.76
CA HIS A 80 16.03 21.12 11.12
C HIS A 80 16.42 22.01 9.92
N CYS A 81 15.50 22.22 8.99
CA CYS A 81 15.81 22.83 7.70
C CYS A 81 16.09 24.33 7.84
N THR A 82 17.32 24.74 7.52
CA THR A 82 17.77 26.14 7.47
C THR A 82 17.89 26.68 6.03
N CYS A 83 17.32 26.00 5.04
CA CYS A 83 17.39 26.43 3.65
C CYS A 83 16.58 27.72 3.42
N PRO A 84 17.04 28.64 2.53
CA PRO A 84 16.38 29.91 2.27
C PRO A 84 14.93 29.78 1.78
N ASP A 85 14.05 30.66 2.24
CA ASP A 85 12.68 30.77 1.73
C ASP A 85 12.62 31.30 0.28
N PRO A 86 11.54 31.02 -0.48
CA PRO A 86 10.30 30.36 -0.07
C PRO A 86 10.24 28.90 -0.58
N ILE A 87 10.42 27.95 0.33
CA ILE A 87 10.37 26.52 0.03
C ILE A 87 9.36 25.77 0.89
N PRO A 88 8.62 24.79 0.34
CA PRO A 88 7.76 23.93 1.13
C PRO A 88 8.58 23.10 2.14
N ARG A 89 8.13 23.09 3.40
CA ARG A 89 8.69 22.26 4.49
C ARG A 89 7.70 21.23 5.05
N SER A 90 6.49 21.16 4.48
CA SER A 90 5.49 20.14 4.82
C SER A 90 6.01 18.76 4.43
N ALA A 91 6.25 17.90 5.44
CA ALA A 91 6.74 16.54 5.21
C ALA A 91 5.78 15.72 4.32
N VAL A 92 4.47 15.98 4.39
CA VAL A 92 3.47 15.31 3.56
C VAL A 92 3.63 15.70 2.08
N ASP A 93 3.68 17.00 1.80
CA ASP A 93 3.83 17.50 0.42
C ASP A 93 5.17 17.13 -0.19
N VAL A 94 6.25 17.26 0.59
CA VAL A 94 7.60 16.91 0.15
C VAL A 94 7.68 15.42 -0.14
N ARG A 95 7.13 14.57 0.74
CA ARG A 95 7.14 13.12 0.53
C ARG A 95 6.34 12.73 -0.71
N ALA A 96 5.17 13.30 -0.93
CA ALA A 96 4.37 13.04 -2.13
C ALA A 96 5.10 13.47 -3.42
N ALA A 97 5.65 14.69 -3.43
CA ALA A 97 6.40 15.21 -4.57
C ALA A 97 7.62 14.33 -4.91
N LEU A 98 8.40 13.94 -3.90
CA LEU A 98 9.60 13.10 -4.09
C LEU A 98 9.27 11.66 -4.46
N GLN A 99 8.11 11.12 -4.06
CA GLN A 99 7.65 9.81 -4.54
C GLN A 99 7.40 9.82 -6.05
N HIS A 100 6.81 10.88 -6.60
CA HIS A 100 6.69 11.02 -8.06
C HIS A 100 8.05 11.16 -8.73
N LEU A 101 9.01 11.84 -8.08
CA LEU A 101 10.34 12.03 -8.63
C LEU A 101 11.04 10.68 -8.79
N LEU A 102 10.94 9.81 -7.78
CA LEU A 102 11.50 8.45 -7.84
C LEU A 102 10.93 7.65 -9.02
N VAL A 103 9.64 7.81 -9.34
CA VAL A 103 9.03 7.18 -10.54
C VAL A 103 9.64 7.72 -11.83
N VAL A 104 9.80 9.04 -11.93
CA VAL A 104 10.37 9.70 -13.13
C VAL A 104 11.84 9.36 -13.33
N LEU A 105 12.59 9.19 -12.23
CA LEU A 105 13.98 8.71 -12.23
C LEU A 105 14.10 7.21 -12.58
N GLY A 106 12.98 6.49 -12.72
CA GLY A 106 12.99 5.06 -12.98
C GLY A 106 13.47 4.22 -11.79
N VAL A 107 13.44 4.77 -10.57
CA VAL A 107 13.81 4.04 -9.37
C VAL A 107 12.78 2.92 -9.18
N ARG A 108 13.24 1.67 -9.25
CA ARG A 108 12.38 0.49 -9.12
C ARG A 108 11.57 0.60 -7.83
N ALA A 109 10.24 0.45 -7.94
CA ALA A 109 9.37 0.55 -6.79
C ALA A 109 9.74 -0.52 -5.75
N VAL A 110 10.19 -0.07 -4.58
CA VAL A 110 10.52 -0.94 -3.46
C VAL A 110 9.34 -0.96 -2.49
N PRO A 111 8.84 -2.14 -2.09
CA PRO A 111 7.83 -2.27 -1.04
C PRO A 111 8.21 -1.47 0.21
N TRP A 112 7.23 -0.81 0.84
CA TRP A 112 7.48 0.13 1.94
C TRP A 112 8.28 -0.49 3.10
N PHE A 113 8.11 -1.78 3.37
CA PHE A 113 8.79 -2.52 4.43
C PHE A 113 10.25 -2.89 4.10
N LEU A 114 10.74 -2.57 2.90
CA LEU A 114 12.14 -2.77 2.48
C LEU A 114 12.91 -1.44 2.34
N ARG A 115 12.24 -0.30 2.50
CA ARG A 115 12.81 1.03 2.24
C ARG A 115 13.93 1.44 3.18
N ASP A 116 13.96 0.87 4.39
CA ASP A 116 15.03 1.07 5.38
C ASP A 116 15.89 -0.21 5.58
N GLU A 117 15.68 -1.20 4.71
CA GLU A 117 16.55 -2.35 4.35
C GLU A 117 18.07 -2.11 4.43
N PRO A 118 18.99 -3.06 4.67
CA PRO A 118 20.28 -3.08 3.99
C PRO A 118 20.11 -3.45 2.53
N ASP A 119 21.03 -3.00 1.67
CA ASP A 119 20.90 -3.24 0.23
C ASP A 119 20.82 -4.74 -0.06
N ALA A 120 21.66 -5.54 0.60
CA ALA A 120 21.65 -7.00 0.46
C ALA A 120 20.27 -7.62 0.78
N ILE A 121 19.63 -7.24 1.89
CA ILE A 121 18.31 -7.77 2.28
C ILE A 121 17.22 -7.24 1.35
N ARG A 122 17.25 -5.95 1.02
CA ARG A 122 16.29 -5.33 0.11
C ARG A 122 16.31 -6.02 -1.24
N ASP A 123 17.49 -6.21 -1.82
CA ASP A 123 17.65 -6.76 -3.16
C ASP A 123 17.24 -8.23 -3.17
N GLU A 124 17.63 -9.00 -2.15
CA GLU A 124 17.23 -10.40 -1.99
C GLU A 124 15.72 -10.56 -1.89
N VAL A 125 15.07 -9.82 -0.99
CA VAL A 125 13.62 -9.91 -0.81
C VAL A 125 12.88 -9.36 -2.04
N SER A 126 13.42 -8.36 -2.73
CA SER A 126 12.83 -7.83 -3.97
C SER A 126 12.88 -8.88 -5.09
N ARG A 127 13.99 -9.62 -5.24
CA ARG A 127 14.08 -10.74 -6.19
C ARG A 127 13.11 -11.86 -5.84
N PHE A 128 12.98 -12.18 -4.56
CA PHE A 128 11.99 -13.16 -4.10
C PHE A 128 10.54 -12.71 -4.40
N ILE A 129 10.18 -11.46 -4.11
CA ILE A 129 8.85 -10.91 -4.40
C ILE A 129 8.56 -10.94 -5.91
N GLN A 130 9.56 -10.64 -6.74
CA GLN A 130 9.45 -10.72 -8.20
C GLN A 130 9.19 -12.16 -8.64
N HIS A 131 9.93 -13.14 -8.10
CA HIS A 131 9.67 -14.56 -8.39
C HIS A 131 8.24 -15.00 -7.98
N LEU A 132 7.74 -14.51 -6.84
CA LEU A 132 6.37 -14.79 -6.42
C LEU A 132 5.30 -14.20 -7.36
N GLU A 133 5.64 -13.14 -8.09
CA GLU A 133 4.79 -12.55 -9.13
C GLU A 133 4.88 -13.35 -10.43
N ASP A 134 6.07 -13.42 -11.00
CA ASP A 134 6.27 -13.85 -12.38
C ASP A 134 6.15 -15.37 -12.54
N VAL A 135 6.59 -16.12 -11.52
CA VAL A 135 6.61 -17.59 -11.57
C VAL A 135 5.42 -18.17 -10.79
N CYS A 136 5.16 -17.67 -9.59
CA CYS A 136 4.09 -18.23 -8.76
C CYS A 136 2.69 -17.62 -9.02
N GLY A 137 2.61 -16.45 -9.68
CA GLY A 137 1.34 -15.77 -9.98
C GLY A 137 0.54 -15.38 -8.73
N LEU A 138 1.22 -15.06 -7.61
CA LEU A 138 0.57 -14.77 -6.33
C LEU A 138 0.05 -13.33 -6.26
N ALA A 139 -1.06 -13.15 -5.54
CA ALA A 139 -1.63 -11.84 -5.26
C ALA A 139 -0.69 -10.97 -4.41
N ASP A 140 -0.70 -9.65 -4.64
CA ASP A 140 0.17 -8.64 -4.00
C ASP A 140 0.20 -8.77 -2.48
N SER A 141 -0.96 -8.96 -1.86
CA SER A 141 -1.07 -9.12 -0.40
C SER A 141 -0.28 -10.34 0.10
N THR A 142 -0.32 -11.45 -0.64
CA THR A 142 0.44 -12.66 -0.32
C THR A 142 1.93 -12.46 -0.58
N ARG A 143 2.29 -11.79 -1.68
CA ARG A 143 3.68 -11.45 -2.01
C ARG A 143 4.31 -10.59 -0.92
N TYR A 144 3.63 -9.53 -0.50
CA TYR A 144 4.11 -8.62 0.55
C TYR A 144 4.11 -9.26 1.93
N GLN A 145 3.11 -10.10 2.27
CA GLN A 145 3.14 -10.85 3.52
C GLN A 145 4.35 -11.78 3.58
N ARG A 146 4.59 -12.59 2.53
CA ARG A 146 5.77 -13.47 2.48
C ARG A 146 7.06 -12.68 2.47
N GLY A 147 7.14 -11.60 1.70
CA GLY A 147 8.30 -10.71 1.66
C GLY A 147 8.66 -10.13 3.04
N ARG A 148 7.66 -9.68 3.82
CA ARG A 148 7.88 -9.20 5.19
C ARG A 148 8.46 -10.27 6.12
N ILE A 149 7.89 -11.47 6.07
CA ILE A 149 8.36 -12.60 6.88
C ILE A 149 9.82 -12.94 6.52
N ILE A 150 10.13 -13.03 5.23
CA ILE A 150 11.49 -13.35 4.78
C ILE A 150 12.47 -12.22 5.10
N ARG A 151 12.05 -10.96 4.97
CA ARG A 151 12.84 -9.82 5.45
C ARG A 151 13.21 -10.00 6.92
N ASP A 152 12.24 -10.33 7.77
CA ASP A 152 12.49 -10.51 9.20
C ASP A 152 13.42 -11.71 9.48
N PHE A 153 13.25 -12.81 8.74
CA PHE A 153 14.13 -13.98 8.84
C PHE A 153 15.58 -13.63 8.50
N LEU A 154 15.80 -12.97 7.37
CA LEU A 154 17.13 -12.56 6.93
C LEU A 154 17.75 -11.54 7.90
N ARG A 155 16.93 -10.65 8.45
CA ARG A 155 17.37 -9.71 9.49
C ARG A 155 17.79 -10.39 10.77
N GLN A 156 17.01 -11.35 11.26
CA GLN A 156 17.35 -12.11 12.47
C GLN A 156 18.67 -12.87 12.28
N GLN A 157 18.89 -13.43 11.10
CA GLN A 157 20.05 -14.28 10.85
C GLN A 157 21.33 -13.49 10.53
N PHE A 158 21.23 -12.47 9.70
CA PHE A 158 22.40 -11.79 9.13
C PHE A 158 22.57 -10.35 9.63
N GLY A 159 21.52 -9.70 10.14
CA GLY A 159 21.59 -8.30 10.60
C GLY A 159 21.99 -7.36 9.46
N ASP A 160 23.16 -6.73 9.59
CA ASP A 160 23.79 -5.89 8.56
C ASP A 160 24.94 -6.59 7.82
N LYS A 161 25.19 -7.87 8.11
CA LYS A 161 26.25 -8.67 7.46
C LYS A 161 25.84 -9.10 6.05
N CYS A 162 26.84 -9.52 5.26
CA CYS A 162 26.60 -10.10 3.94
C CYS A 162 25.72 -11.36 4.05
N LEU A 163 24.80 -11.52 3.10
CA LEU A 163 23.93 -12.70 3.03
C LEU A 163 24.72 -13.89 2.49
N ASP A 164 24.89 -14.89 3.34
CA ASP A 164 25.54 -16.15 2.98
C ASP A 164 24.56 -17.29 3.28
N ILE A 165 23.75 -17.62 2.27
CA ILE A 165 22.67 -18.62 2.40
C ILE A 165 23.24 -20.02 2.65
N ALA A 166 24.45 -20.31 2.17
CA ALA A 166 25.12 -21.59 2.40
C ALA A 166 25.46 -21.82 3.89
N LYS A 167 25.55 -20.75 4.69
CA LYS A 167 25.76 -20.84 6.14
C LYS A 167 24.48 -21.07 6.93
N LEU A 168 23.30 -21.05 6.31
CA LEU A 168 22.06 -21.35 7.01
C LEU A 168 22.07 -22.77 7.55
N GLN A 169 21.67 -22.91 8.81
CA GLN A 169 21.56 -24.18 9.48
C GLN A 169 20.11 -24.48 9.84
N ILE A 170 19.80 -25.76 10.02
CA ILE A 170 18.47 -26.21 10.46
C ILE A 170 18.01 -25.48 11.74
N ARG A 171 18.94 -25.25 12.68
CA ARG A 171 18.66 -24.53 13.94
C ARG A 171 18.13 -23.10 13.72
N ASP A 172 18.53 -22.44 12.62
CA ASP A 172 18.14 -21.06 12.33
C ASP A 172 16.68 -21.02 11.85
N VAL A 173 16.28 -22.02 11.05
CA VAL A 173 14.89 -22.21 10.61
C VAL A 173 13.97 -22.48 11.81
N TYR A 174 14.38 -23.39 12.69
CA TYR A 174 13.62 -23.67 13.91
C TYR A 174 13.51 -22.44 14.79
N ARG A 175 14.65 -21.81 15.10
CA ARG A 175 14.71 -20.60 15.91
C ARG A 175 13.76 -19.53 15.38
N PHE A 176 13.79 -19.28 14.07
CA PHE A 176 12.87 -18.32 13.48
C PHE A 176 11.42 -18.76 13.67
N VAL A 177 11.03 -19.97 13.27
CA VAL A 177 9.61 -20.38 13.36
C VAL A 177 9.09 -20.42 14.82
N THR A 178 9.94 -20.73 15.80
CA THR A 178 9.56 -20.82 17.21
C THR A 178 9.69 -19.52 17.99
N GLN A 179 10.59 -18.61 17.62
CA GLN A 179 10.85 -17.34 18.33
C GLN A 179 10.32 -16.11 17.58
N TYR A 180 9.69 -16.29 16.42
CA TYR A 180 9.03 -15.21 15.70
C TYR A 180 7.77 -14.76 16.45
N PRO A 181 7.71 -13.48 16.83
CA PRO A 181 7.67 -13.00 18.22
C PRO A 181 6.80 -13.84 19.16
N ASP A 182 7.22 -13.97 20.43
CA ASP A 182 6.64 -14.72 21.57
C ASP A 182 5.13 -14.50 21.87
N SER A 183 4.43 -13.72 21.05
CA SER A 183 3.02 -13.35 21.16
C SER A 183 2.13 -13.83 20.00
N CYS A 184 2.69 -14.59 19.05
CA CYS A 184 2.01 -14.89 17.79
C CYS A 184 1.38 -16.30 17.77
N GLY A 185 0.05 -16.38 17.73
CA GLY A 185 -0.69 -17.65 17.67
C GLY A 185 -0.37 -18.51 16.43
N ALA A 186 -0.79 -19.78 16.44
CA ALA A 186 -0.48 -20.81 15.43
C ALA A 186 -0.67 -20.39 13.95
N GLY A 187 -1.52 -19.41 13.66
CA GLY A 187 -1.70 -18.85 12.32
C GLY A 187 -0.44 -18.17 11.77
N VAL A 188 0.31 -17.45 12.62
CA VAL A 188 1.54 -16.75 12.21
C VAL A 188 2.65 -17.75 11.98
N ALA A 189 2.87 -18.71 12.89
CA ALA A 189 3.87 -19.77 12.72
C ALA A 189 3.65 -20.56 11.42
N LYS A 190 2.39 -20.83 11.07
CA LYS A 190 2.03 -21.45 9.78
C LYS A 190 2.37 -20.57 8.59
N ALA A 191 2.03 -19.28 8.64
CA ALA A 191 2.37 -18.33 7.58
C ALA A 191 3.89 -18.23 7.40
N SER A 192 4.64 -18.20 8.50
CA SER A 192 6.11 -18.21 8.51
C SER A 192 6.68 -19.47 7.87
N SER A 193 6.16 -20.63 8.25
CA SER A 193 6.57 -21.91 7.67
C SER A 193 6.29 -21.99 6.16
N VAL A 194 5.14 -21.48 5.70
CA VAL A 194 4.81 -21.43 4.27
C VAL A 194 5.72 -20.46 3.52
N ALA A 195 5.98 -19.28 4.08
CA ALA A 195 6.87 -18.30 3.48
C ALA A 195 8.32 -18.83 3.37
N LEU A 196 8.83 -19.43 4.45
CA LEU A 196 10.18 -20.01 4.47
C LEU A 196 10.35 -21.12 3.44
N ARG A 197 9.44 -22.10 3.37
CA ARG A 197 9.50 -23.13 2.31
C ARG A 197 9.47 -22.51 0.92
N SER A 198 8.64 -21.49 0.72
CA SER A 198 8.56 -20.78 -0.56
C SER A 198 9.87 -20.08 -0.91
N TYR A 199 10.54 -19.46 0.06
CA TYR A 199 11.81 -18.78 -0.13
C TYR A 199 12.95 -19.75 -0.39
N LEU A 200 13.07 -20.82 0.39
CA LEU A 200 14.10 -21.83 0.19
C LEU A 200 13.93 -22.54 -1.16
N ARG A 201 12.69 -22.82 -1.60
CA ARG A 201 12.44 -23.32 -2.96
C ARG A 201 12.83 -22.31 -4.04
N PHE A 202 12.60 -21.02 -3.82
CA PHE A 202 13.10 -19.97 -4.71
C PHE A 202 14.63 -20.01 -4.80
N ARG A 203 15.33 -20.14 -3.67
CA ARG A 203 16.80 -20.24 -3.62
C ARG A 203 17.31 -21.47 -4.36
N MET A 204 16.73 -22.64 -4.09
CA MET A 204 17.03 -23.88 -4.79
C MET A 204 16.80 -23.76 -6.30
N THR A 205 15.67 -23.22 -6.74
CA THR A 205 15.30 -23.22 -8.17
C THR A 205 15.98 -22.12 -8.99
N GLN A 206 16.29 -20.96 -8.41
CA GLN A 206 16.86 -19.82 -9.13
C GLN A 206 18.38 -19.73 -9.01
N TYR A 207 18.96 -20.32 -7.96
CA TYR A 207 20.40 -20.22 -7.67
C TYR A 207 21.07 -21.58 -7.44
N ASP A 208 20.33 -22.69 -7.51
CA ASP A 208 20.85 -24.05 -7.27
C ASP A 208 21.44 -24.24 -5.86
N ASP A 209 20.96 -23.46 -4.88
CA ASP A 209 21.41 -23.58 -3.50
C ASP A 209 20.96 -24.93 -2.89
N CYS A 210 21.89 -25.65 -2.25
CA CYS A 210 21.62 -26.90 -1.54
C CYS A 210 20.87 -26.67 -0.21
N VAL A 211 19.54 -26.45 -0.29
CA VAL A 211 18.69 -26.11 0.86
C VAL A 211 17.59 -27.15 1.14
N GLU A 212 17.67 -28.34 0.57
CA GLU A 212 16.70 -29.43 0.70
C GLU A 212 16.51 -29.83 2.17
N ALA A 213 17.62 -29.97 2.90
CA ALA A 213 17.60 -30.27 4.33
C ALA A 213 16.90 -29.16 5.14
N LEU A 214 17.09 -27.89 4.76
CA LEU A 214 16.42 -26.76 5.40
C LEU A 214 14.92 -26.75 5.11
N ILE A 215 14.52 -27.04 3.86
CA ILE A 215 13.11 -27.14 3.46
C ILE A 215 12.40 -28.24 4.26
N ALA A 216 13.04 -29.41 4.38
CA ALA A 216 12.52 -30.55 5.13
C ALA A 216 12.39 -30.25 6.63
N ALA A 217 13.32 -29.46 7.17
CA ALA A 217 13.32 -29.07 8.59
C ALA A 217 12.32 -27.97 8.95
N VAL A 218 11.70 -27.27 7.97
CA VAL A 218 10.67 -26.28 8.29
C VAL A 218 9.50 -26.97 9.00
N PRO A 219 9.10 -26.55 10.21
CA PRO A 219 8.03 -27.20 10.97
C PRO A 219 6.69 -27.25 10.22
N ASN A 220 6.01 -28.39 10.30
CA ASN A 220 4.60 -28.47 9.93
C ASN A 220 3.75 -28.02 11.13
N VAL A 221 3.29 -26.77 11.09
CA VAL A 221 2.36 -26.26 12.10
C VAL A 221 1.01 -26.93 11.88
N ALA A 222 0.74 -27.96 12.68
CA ALA A 222 -0.51 -28.69 12.66
C ALA A 222 -1.66 -27.74 12.98
N ARG A 223 -2.70 -27.78 12.13
CA ARG A 223 -3.99 -27.16 12.43
C ARG A 223 -5.03 -28.25 12.30
N TRP A 224 -5.36 -28.87 13.43
CA TRP A 224 -6.37 -29.92 13.48
C TRP A 224 -7.71 -29.35 12.99
N ARG A 225 -8.36 -30.08 12.07
CA ARG A 225 -9.69 -29.70 11.59
C ARG A 225 -10.62 -29.74 12.80
N LEU A 226 -11.43 -28.69 12.99
CA LEU A 226 -12.34 -28.54 14.16
C LEU A 226 -11.65 -28.31 15.51
N ALA A 227 -10.37 -27.93 15.56
CA ALA A 227 -9.71 -27.55 16.83
C ALA A 227 -10.43 -26.42 17.58
N ALA A 228 -11.20 -25.60 16.87
CA ALA A 228 -12.17 -24.66 17.42
C ALA A 228 -13.39 -24.65 16.50
N LEU A 229 -14.59 -24.59 17.09
CA LEU A 229 -15.81 -24.30 16.32
C LEU A 229 -15.73 -22.85 15.84
N PRO A 230 -16.10 -22.54 14.58
CA PRO A 230 -16.20 -21.15 14.14
C PRO A 230 -17.19 -20.42 15.06
N GLU A 231 -16.77 -19.30 15.64
CA GLU A 231 -17.69 -18.42 16.33
C GLU A 231 -18.68 -17.85 15.31
N THR A 232 -19.96 -18.02 15.60
CA THR A 232 -21.06 -17.48 14.79
C THR A 232 -21.81 -16.46 15.62
N LEU A 233 -22.19 -15.36 14.99
CA LEU A 233 -23.06 -14.38 15.62
C LEU A 233 -24.49 -14.95 15.69
N SER A 234 -25.11 -14.82 16.86
CA SER A 234 -26.55 -15.05 17.05
C SER A 234 -27.37 -13.98 16.31
N ASP A 235 -28.64 -14.28 16.04
CA ASP A 235 -29.55 -13.31 15.42
C ASP A 235 -29.70 -12.03 16.23
N GLU A 236 -29.62 -12.12 17.57
CA GLU A 236 -29.62 -10.95 18.45
C GLU A 236 -28.35 -10.11 18.30
N GLU A 237 -27.18 -10.74 18.18
CA GLU A 237 -25.92 -10.02 17.91
C GLU A 237 -25.93 -9.35 16.54
N ILE A 238 -26.43 -10.04 15.52
CA ILE A 238 -26.62 -9.47 14.19
C ILE A 238 -27.55 -8.25 14.25
N ARG A 239 -28.69 -8.36 14.93
CA ARG A 239 -29.63 -7.23 15.11
C ARG A 239 -28.98 -6.07 15.85
N ARG A 240 -28.24 -6.33 16.93
CA ARG A 240 -27.51 -5.30 17.67
C ARG A 240 -26.48 -4.59 16.79
N ILE A 241 -25.70 -5.32 16.01
CA ILE A 241 -24.72 -4.73 15.08
C ILE A 241 -25.43 -3.87 14.03
N LEU A 242 -26.47 -4.39 13.39
CA LEU A 242 -27.21 -3.65 12.36
C LEU A 242 -27.89 -2.38 12.90
N ASN A 243 -28.35 -2.40 14.15
CA ASN A 243 -28.95 -1.23 14.80
C ASN A 243 -27.93 -0.21 15.33
N SER A 244 -26.64 -0.57 15.39
CA SER A 244 -25.60 0.34 15.90
C SER A 244 -25.19 1.44 14.91
N PHE A 245 -25.56 1.31 13.63
CA PHE A 245 -25.20 2.29 12.60
C PHE A 245 -26.15 3.50 12.58
N ASP A 246 -25.57 4.69 12.69
CA ASP A 246 -26.29 5.96 12.49
C ASP A 246 -26.56 6.21 11.01
N ARG A 247 -27.76 5.83 10.57
CA ARG A 247 -28.24 5.90 9.18
C ARG A 247 -28.63 7.33 8.75
N GLU A 248 -28.49 8.34 9.60
CA GLU A 248 -28.62 9.74 9.20
C GLU A 248 -27.30 10.28 8.63
N THR A 249 -26.18 9.59 8.89
CA THR A 249 -24.86 9.96 8.36
C THR A 249 -24.52 9.21 7.08
N ALA A 250 -23.78 9.86 6.19
CA ALA A 250 -23.28 9.22 4.97
C ALA A 250 -22.39 8.00 5.25
N SER A 251 -21.59 8.04 6.32
CA SER A 251 -20.76 6.92 6.78
C SER A 251 -21.61 5.78 7.32
N GLY A 252 -22.62 6.07 8.14
CA GLY A 252 -23.45 5.01 8.70
C GLY A 252 -24.34 4.34 7.66
N LEU A 253 -24.88 5.07 6.67
CA LEU A 253 -25.55 4.45 5.51
C LEU A 253 -24.62 3.52 4.72
N ARG A 254 -23.39 3.96 4.48
CA ARG A 254 -22.38 3.15 3.77
C ARG A 254 -22.05 1.88 4.55
N ASP A 255 -21.70 2.04 5.83
CA ASP A 255 -21.19 0.96 6.65
C ASP A 255 -22.31 -0.04 6.98
N TYR A 256 -23.54 0.43 7.20
CA TYR A 256 -24.74 -0.41 7.30
C TYR A 256 -24.95 -1.27 6.04
N ALA A 257 -24.91 -0.66 4.85
CA ALA A 257 -25.07 -1.40 3.60
C ALA A 257 -23.93 -2.41 3.37
N MET A 258 -22.69 -2.07 3.75
CA MET A 258 -21.56 -3.00 3.69
C MET A 258 -21.77 -4.19 4.64
N VAL A 259 -22.23 -3.97 5.88
CA VAL A 259 -22.47 -5.05 6.83
C VAL A 259 -23.64 -5.94 6.42
N ARG A 260 -24.72 -5.39 5.85
CA ARG A 260 -25.79 -6.19 5.23
C ARG A 260 -25.24 -7.13 4.15
N CYS A 261 -24.30 -6.66 3.32
CA CYS A 261 -23.62 -7.54 2.35
C CYS A 261 -22.80 -8.66 3.00
N LEU A 262 -22.16 -8.40 4.15
CA LEU A 262 -21.39 -9.42 4.87
C LEU A 262 -22.30 -10.48 5.49
N VAL A 263 -23.38 -10.05 6.14
CA VAL A 263 -24.26 -10.92 6.94
C VAL A 263 -25.28 -11.65 6.07
N ASP A 264 -25.97 -10.95 5.17
CA ASP A 264 -27.09 -11.53 4.41
C ASP A 264 -26.60 -12.40 3.23
N LEU A 265 -25.43 -12.07 2.67
CA LEU A 265 -24.89 -12.73 1.47
C LEU A 265 -23.62 -13.53 1.75
N GLY A 266 -23.06 -13.46 2.97
CA GLY A 266 -21.84 -14.16 3.34
C GLY A 266 -20.59 -13.69 2.56
N LEU A 267 -20.62 -12.46 2.03
CA LEU A 267 -19.51 -11.93 1.23
C LEU A 267 -18.28 -11.66 2.11
N ARG A 268 -17.09 -11.81 1.53
CA ARG A 268 -15.86 -11.35 2.18
C ARG A 268 -15.76 -9.84 2.07
N ALA A 269 -15.10 -9.19 3.03
CA ALA A 269 -14.86 -7.74 2.99
C ALA A 269 -14.22 -7.28 1.66
N GLY A 270 -13.27 -8.05 1.13
CA GLY A 270 -12.64 -7.77 -0.16
C GLY A 270 -13.59 -7.86 -1.36
N GLU A 271 -14.62 -8.70 -1.29
CA GLU A 271 -15.66 -8.82 -2.32
C GLU A 271 -16.62 -7.63 -2.22
N VAL A 272 -17.05 -7.26 -1.01
CA VAL A 272 -17.95 -6.12 -0.77
C VAL A 272 -17.39 -4.80 -1.29
N VAL A 273 -16.12 -4.47 -0.95
CA VAL A 273 -15.50 -3.20 -1.38
C VAL A 273 -15.25 -3.13 -2.89
N GLN A 274 -15.31 -4.26 -3.60
CA GLN A 274 -15.08 -4.35 -5.04
C GLN A 274 -16.37 -4.37 -5.87
N ILE A 275 -17.55 -4.37 -5.23
CA ILE A 275 -18.84 -4.32 -5.93
C ILE A 275 -18.90 -3.03 -6.78
N GLN A 276 -19.23 -3.19 -8.05
CA GLN A 276 -19.46 -2.09 -8.98
C GLN A 276 -20.96 -1.85 -9.19
N LEU A 277 -21.34 -0.65 -9.62
CA LEU A 277 -22.74 -0.33 -9.93
C LEU A 277 -23.33 -1.28 -10.98
N ASP A 278 -22.51 -1.75 -11.94
CA ASP A 278 -22.91 -2.70 -12.99
C ASP A 278 -23.07 -4.15 -12.51
N ASP A 279 -22.67 -4.43 -11.27
CA ASP A 279 -22.88 -5.74 -10.66
C ASP A 279 -24.28 -5.93 -10.12
N LEU A 280 -25.03 -4.83 -9.92
CA LEU A 280 -26.37 -4.83 -9.36
C LEU A 280 -27.39 -4.86 -10.51
N ASN A 281 -28.10 -5.97 -10.64
CA ASN A 281 -29.26 -6.05 -11.51
C ASN A 281 -30.52 -5.88 -10.66
N TRP A 282 -31.02 -4.65 -10.61
CA TRP A 282 -32.20 -4.28 -9.82
C TRP A 282 -33.49 -4.91 -10.34
N ARG A 283 -33.59 -5.16 -11.66
CA ARG A 283 -34.78 -5.74 -12.27
C ARG A 283 -34.93 -7.21 -11.91
N ASP A 284 -33.82 -7.94 -11.96
CA ASP A 284 -33.80 -9.37 -11.68
C ASP A 284 -33.50 -9.66 -10.19
N GLY A 285 -33.24 -8.62 -9.39
CA GLY A 285 -32.91 -8.75 -7.97
C GLY A 285 -31.65 -9.59 -7.74
N THR A 286 -30.59 -9.37 -8.53
CA THR A 286 -29.34 -10.14 -8.43
C THR A 286 -28.10 -9.28 -8.29
N LEU A 287 -27.07 -9.85 -7.65
CA LEU A 287 -25.74 -9.28 -7.50
C LEU A 287 -24.69 -10.21 -8.12
N ARG A 288 -23.83 -9.64 -8.98
CA ARG A 288 -22.73 -10.35 -9.63
C ARG A 288 -21.40 -10.11 -8.89
N ILE A 289 -20.76 -11.17 -8.42
CA ILE A 289 -19.47 -11.13 -7.74
C ILE A 289 -18.38 -11.61 -8.71
N ARG A 290 -17.57 -10.69 -9.25
CA ARG A 290 -16.57 -11.01 -10.28
C ARG A 290 -15.21 -11.44 -9.71
N ARG A 291 -14.75 -10.76 -8.65
CA ARG A 291 -13.37 -10.84 -8.16
C ARG A 291 -13.28 -11.63 -6.85
N THR A 292 -13.47 -12.95 -6.95
CA THR A 292 -13.37 -13.84 -5.80
C THR A 292 -11.97 -14.40 -5.62
N LYS A 293 -11.69 -14.89 -4.42
CA LYS A 293 -10.44 -15.61 -4.10
C LYS A 293 -10.18 -16.79 -5.06
N SER A 294 -11.23 -17.46 -5.53
CA SER A 294 -11.12 -18.59 -6.47
C SER A 294 -11.01 -18.18 -7.94
N ARG A 295 -10.97 -16.87 -8.24
CA ARG A 295 -11.00 -16.33 -9.62
C ARG A 295 -12.22 -16.81 -10.43
N ARG A 296 -13.33 -17.11 -9.75
CA ARG A 296 -14.61 -17.51 -10.37
C ARG A 296 -15.66 -16.43 -10.13
N MET A 297 -16.53 -16.23 -11.10
CA MET A 297 -17.67 -15.34 -10.99
C MET A 297 -18.86 -16.09 -10.38
N TYR A 298 -19.61 -15.42 -9.51
CA TYR A 298 -20.88 -15.93 -8.99
C TYR A 298 -21.97 -14.87 -9.19
N VAL A 299 -23.21 -15.33 -9.39
CA VAL A 299 -24.41 -14.49 -9.34
C VAL A 299 -25.25 -15.01 -8.19
N MET A 300 -25.73 -14.12 -7.35
CA MET A 300 -26.54 -14.45 -6.18
C MET A 300 -27.80 -13.57 -6.14
N PRO A 301 -28.90 -14.09 -5.58
CA PRO A 301 -30.06 -13.26 -5.24
C PRO A 301 -29.62 -12.10 -4.36
N LEU A 302 -30.20 -10.93 -4.57
CA LEU A 302 -30.00 -9.74 -3.75
C LEU A 302 -31.21 -9.60 -2.82
N PRO A 303 -31.09 -9.96 -1.51
CA PRO A 303 -32.19 -9.83 -0.57
C PRO A 303 -32.68 -8.38 -0.52
N GLU A 304 -33.99 -8.19 -0.41
CA GLU A 304 -34.63 -6.88 -0.51
C GLU A 304 -34.02 -5.87 0.48
N ALA A 305 -33.88 -6.26 1.74
CA ALA A 305 -33.33 -5.38 2.77
C ALA A 305 -31.84 -5.04 2.54
N THR A 306 -31.06 -5.93 1.91
CA THR A 306 -29.68 -5.63 1.48
C THR A 306 -29.68 -4.67 0.29
N GLY A 307 -30.50 -4.95 -0.72
CA GLY A 307 -30.66 -4.11 -1.91
C GLY A 307 -31.14 -2.70 -1.55
N ARG A 308 -32.07 -2.59 -0.61
CA ARG A 308 -32.57 -1.31 -0.10
C ARG A 308 -31.48 -0.52 0.63
N ALA A 309 -30.72 -1.15 1.52
CA ALA A 309 -29.60 -0.51 2.18
C ALA A 309 -28.57 0.05 1.18
N ILE A 310 -28.26 -0.72 0.13
CA ILE A 310 -27.35 -0.28 -0.95
C ILE A 310 -27.98 0.89 -1.73
N ALA A 311 -29.26 0.80 -2.09
CA ALA A 311 -29.95 1.84 -2.84
C ALA A 311 -30.04 3.16 -2.04
N ASP A 312 -30.35 3.09 -0.74
CA ASP A 312 -30.42 4.25 0.15
C ASP A 312 -29.05 4.92 0.24
N TYR A 313 -27.96 4.16 0.42
CA TYR A 313 -26.61 4.71 0.37
C TYR A 313 -26.30 5.37 -0.98
N ILE A 314 -26.57 4.70 -2.10
CA ILE A 314 -26.29 5.22 -3.45
C ILE A 314 -27.05 6.53 -3.71
N ARG A 315 -28.31 6.63 -3.27
CA ARG A 315 -29.18 7.79 -3.54
C ARG A 315 -28.93 8.95 -2.59
N LEU A 316 -28.70 8.67 -1.32
CA LEU A 316 -28.70 9.70 -0.26
C LEU A 316 -27.30 10.16 0.15
N ALA A 317 -26.29 9.29 0.01
CA ALA A 317 -24.98 9.52 0.64
C ALA A 317 -23.78 9.39 -0.30
N ARG A 318 -23.92 8.64 -1.40
CA ARG A 318 -22.85 8.48 -2.39
C ARG A 318 -22.67 9.78 -3.17
N LYS A 319 -21.50 10.40 -3.03
CA LYS A 319 -21.16 11.67 -3.71
C LYS A 319 -21.33 11.56 -5.22
N ALA A 320 -22.10 12.47 -5.82
CA ALA A 320 -22.27 12.57 -7.27
C ALA A 320 -20.95 12.85 -8.01
N THR A 321 -20.00 13.51 -7.36
CA THR A 321 -18.66 13.80 -7.91
C THR A 321 -17.71 12.59 -7.92
N ALA A 322 -18.12 11.45 -7.38
CA ALA A 322 -17.30 10.24 -7.41
C ALA A 322 -17.24 9.67 -8.84
N VAL A 323 -16.07 9.81 -9.47
CA VAL A 323 -15.78 9.29 -10.82
C VAL A 323 -15.76 7.75 -10.88
N SER A 324 -15.52 7.09 -9.74
CA SER A 324 -15.46 5.62 -9.67
C SER A 324 -16.83 4.97 -9.91
N ARG A 325 -16.85 3.79 -10.56
CA ARG A 325 -18.04 2.91 -10.66
C ARG A 325 -18.20 1.97 -9.46
N SER A 326 -17.30 2.01 -8.49
CA SER A 326 -17.48 1.28 -7.23
C SER A 326 -18.74 1.75 -6.52
N VAL A 327 -19.50 0.82 -5.95
CA VAL A 327 -20.67 1.13 -5.11
C VAL A 327 -20.19 1.93 -3.90
N PHE A 328 -19.30 1.34 -3.09
CA PHE A 328 -18.77 1.95 -1.88
C PHE A 328 -17.54 2.81 -2.17
N VAL A 329 -17.58 4.07 -1.74
CA VAL A 329 -16.47 5.02 -1.94
C VAL A 329 -16.00 5.63 -0.62
N ALA A 330 -14.75 6.08 -0.60
CA ALA A 330 -14.19 6.80 0.55
C ALA A 330 -14.88 8.16 0.69
N LEU A 331 -15.39 8.45 1.89
CA LEU A 331 -15.97 9.74 2.23
C LEU A 331 -14.83 10.68 2.67
N LEU A 332 -14.11 11.25 1.71
CA LEU A 332 -13.14 12.30 2.03
C LEU A 332 -13.91 13.54 2.53
N LYS A 333 -13.68 13.96 3.79
CA LYS A 333 -14.13 15.27 4.27
C LYS A 333 -13.37 16.34 3.48
N MET A 334 -14.08 17.05 2.62
CA MET A 334 -13.56 18.25 1.96
C MET A 334 -13.66 19.39 2.99
N GLN A 335 -12.68 19.52 3.88
CA GLN A 335 -12.51 20.77 4.63
C GLN A 335 -11.86 21.78 3.69
N TRP A 336 -12.66 22.46 2.88
CA TRP A 336 -12.27 23.76 2.37
C TRP A 336 -12.56 24.77 3.48
N VAL A 337 -11.51 25.27 4.13
CA VAL A 337 -11.61 26.49 4.91
C VAL A 337 -11.81 27.63 3.92
N THR A 338 -13.06 27.94 3.59
CA THR A 338 -13.44 29.24 3.04
C THR A 338 -13.72 30.16 4.21
N ALA A 339 -12.70 30.92 4.62
CA ALA A 339 -12.88 32.10 5.46
C ALA A 339 -11.75 33.09 5.20
N VAL A 340 -11.77 33.75 4.03
CA VAL A 340 -11.32 35.14 3.90
C VAL A 340 -12.22 35.82 2.88
N SER A 341 -13.33 36.38 3.37
CA SER A 341 -14.05 37.46 2.71
C SER A 341 -14.78 38.25 3.79
N GLY A 342 -14.21 39.41 4.11
CA GLY A 342 -14.72 40.39 5.05
C GLY A 342 -13.78 41.60 5.08
N HIS A 343 -13.80 42.38 3.99
CA HIS A 343 -13.38 43.78 3.99
C HIS A 343 -14.52 44.64 4.56
N ALA A 344 -14.16 45.87 4.97
CA ALA A 344 -14.97 46.98 5.50
C ALA A 344 -15.15 46.93 7.03
N SER A 345 -14.72 47.92 7.83
CA SER A 345 -14.14 49.25 7.59
C SER A 345 -13.25 49.65 8.77
#